data_AF-L1K374-F1
#
_entry.id   AF-L1K374-F1
#
_cell.length_a   1.000
_cell.length_b   1.000
_cell.length_c   1.000
_cell.angle_alpha   90.00
_cell.angle_beta   90.00
_cell.angle_gamma   90.00
#
_symmetry.space_group_name_H-M   'P 1'
#
loop_
_entity.id
_entity.type
_entity.pdbx_description
1 polymer ?
#
loop_
_entity_poly.entity_id
_entity_poly.type
_entity_poly.pdbx_seq_one_letter_code
_entity_poly.pdbx_strand_id
1 'polypeptide(L)'
;VNGSGEVVHVADSGLDVDHCFFRDSKRSLTYNKVDRKHRKLLVYWISRHGDGFDSIGGHGTHVAGSIAGSLEDVTWHPLANFSGVAPACKLAFTDAERQTSSDGEGPFVLDDIPSSIYLKPYEEVGARLHSHSWGTQDFSYTIDAHELDDFIYRHPDAFFSWAAGNDGEQERFGLIASPASAKNCLSVGATFAPVDNAHVLSFSARGPCKDGRLKPDVVLPGLLHSAQGQVGNDCSQTVQEKLATLTKMGTSMAAPVAAGLAALARSYLGE
;
A
#
# COMPACT_ATOMS: atom_id res chain seq x y z
N VAL A 1 -19.36 -3.15 7.96
CA VAL A 1 -18.13 -2.37 8.22
C VAL A 1 -17.41 -2.19 6.90
N ASN A 2 -17.00 -0.97 6.53
CA ASN A 2 -16.38 -0.67 5.23
C ASN A 2 -15.15 0.25 5.32
N GLY A 3 -14.65 0.51 6.54
CA GLY A 3 -13.50 1.38 6.81
C GLY A 3 -13.84 2.87 6.89
N SER A 4 -15.12 3.24 6.95
CA SER A 4 -15.54 4.64 7.14
C SER A 4 -14.95 5.22 8.43
N GLY A 5 -14.41 6.43 8.36
CA GLY A 5 -13.75 7.12 9.47
C GLY A 5 -12.24 6.92 9.52
N GLU A 6 -11.74 5.85 8.90
CA GLU A 6 -10.31 5.53 8.92
C GLU A 6 -9.52 6.28 7.84
N VAL A 7 -8.23 6.45 8.13
CA VAL A 7 -7.23 6.98 7.22
C VAL A 7 -6.06 6.01 7.17
N VAL A 8 -5.78 5.47 5.98
CA VAL A 8 -4.59 4.66 5.74
C VAL A 8 -3.56 5.51 5.00
N HIS A 9 -2.36 5.59 5.56
CA HIS A 9 -1.22 6.17 4.89
C HIS A 9 -0.53 5.13 4.00
N VAL A 10 -0.16 5.54 2.79
CA VAL A 10 0.60 4.76 1.83
C VAL A 10 1.79 5.60 1.38
N ALA A 11 3.00 5.02 1.41
CA ALA A 11 4.16 5.61 0.75
C ALA A 11 4.68 4.63 -0.29
N ASP A 12 4.68 5.04 -1.56
CA ASP A 12 4.90 4.14 -2.71
C ASP A 12 5.28 4.95 -3.98
N SER A 13 5.26 4.33 -5.16
CA SER A 13 5.80 4.84 -6.45
C SER A 13 5.09 6.04 -7.06
N GLY A 14 4.04 6.54 -6.40
CA GLY A 14 3.07 7.50 -6.92
C GLY A 14 1.65 6.93 -6.96
N LEU A 15 0.68 7.79 -7.28
CA LEU A 15 -0.71 7.39 -7.42
C LEU A 15 -1.37 8.13 -8.58
N ASP A 16 -2.04 7.40 -9.47
CA ASP A 16 -2.95 7.97 -10.46
C ASP A 16 -4.20 8.52 -9.77
N VAL A 17 -4.15 9.80 -9.39
CA VAL A 17 -5.23 10.48 -8.66
C VAL A 17 -6.49 10.69 -9.50
N ASP A 18 -6.38 10.61 -10.82
CA ASP A 18 -7.49 10.75 -11.77
C ASP A 18 -8.17 9.41 -12.08
N HIS A 19 -7.58 8.30 -11.65
CA HIS A 19 -8.21 6.99 -11.71
C HIS A 19 -9.58 7.00 -11.02
N CYS A 20 -10.55 6.29 -11.58
CA CYS A 20 -11.95 6.30 -11.12
C CYS A 20 -12.16 5.85 -9.68
N PHE A 21 -11.19 5.13 -9.12
CA PHE A 21 -11.17 4.75 -7.72
C PHE A 21 -10.77 5.87 -6.75
N PHE A 22 -10.12 6.92 -7.22
CA PHE A 22 -9.60 8.00 -6.37
C PHE A 22 -10.12 9.40 -6.74
N ARG A 23 -10.39 9.66 -8.02
CA ARG A 23 -10.89 10.93 -8.55
C ARG A 23 -12.13 11.41 -7.81
N ASP A 24 -12.18 12.67 -7.44
CA ASP A 24 -13.37 13.37 -6.93
C ASP A 24 -13.90 14.36 -7.99
N SER A 25 -15.12 14.13 -8.49
CA SER A 25 -15.73 14.97 -9.53
C SER A 25 -16.01 16.41 -9.09
N LYS A 26 -16.05 16.68 -7.78
CA LYS A 26 -16.40 17.97 -7.19
C LYS A 26 -15.20 18.72 -6.63
N ARG A 27 -14.05 18.05 -6.48
CA ARG A 27 -12.84 18.61 -5.86
C ARG A 27 -11.59 18.11 -6.56
N SER A 28 -10.84 18.99 -7.20
CA SER A 28 -9.49 18.66 -7.65
C SER A 28 -8.54 18.55 -6.46
N LEU A 29 -7.59 17.63 -6.56
CA LEU A 29 -6.52 17.50 -5.57
C LEU A 29 -5.48 18.60 -5.76
N THR A 30 -5.02 19.20 -4.66
CA THR A 30 -3.85 20.07 -4.65
C THR A 30 -2.73 19.34 -3.92
N TYR A 31 -1.63 19.05 -4.62
CA TYR A 31 -0.50 18.36 -4.03
C TYR A 31 0.11 19.13 -2.85
N ASN A 32 0.65 18.40 -1.88
CA ASN A 32 1.24 18.89 -0.64
C ASN A 32 0.28 19.71 0.24
N LYS A 33 -1.04 19.61 0.02
CA LYS A 33 -2.06 20.31 0.80
C LYS A 33 -3.15 19.36 1.25
N VAL A 34 -3.47 19.40 2.55
CA VAL A 34 -4.55 18.61 3.12
C VAL A 34 -5.92 19.18 2.69
N ASP A 35 -6.77 18.34 2.08
CA ASP A 35 -8.20 18.57 1.88
C ASP A 35 -9.03 17.43 2.49
N ARG A 36 -9.55 17.66 3.70
CA ARG A 36 -10.41 16.70 4.40
C ARG A 36 -11.75 16.43 3.72
N LYS A 37 -12.16 17.30 2.78
CA LYS A 37 -13.43 17.19 2.06
C LYS A 37 -13.31 16.41 0.75
N HIS A 38 -12.11 16.18 0.24
CA HIS A 38 -11.91 15.32 -0.93
C HIS A 38 -12.37 13.89 -0.57
N ARG A 39 -13.07 13.22 -1.50
CA ARG A 39 -13.78 11.98 -1.20
C ARG A 39 -12.85 10.86 -0.77
N LYS A 40 -11.66 10.79 -1.38
CA LYS A 40 -10.76 9.64 -1.25
C LYS A 40 -9.40 9.95 -0.66
N LEU A 41 -8.68 10.85 -1.30
CA LEU A 41 -7.36 11.31 -0.85
C LEU A 41 -7.51 12.51 0.07
N LEU A 42 -7.02 12.42 1.31
CA LEU A 42 -6.89 13.58 2.19
C LEU A 42 -5.76 14.51 1.74
N VAL A 43 -4.71 13.92 1.18
CA VAL A 43 -3.48 14.61 0.77
C VAL A 43 -2.65 13.66 -0.09
N TYR A 44 -1.91 14.24 -1.03
CA TYR A 44 -0.84 13.60 -1.78
C TYR A 44 0.41 14.45 -1.57
N TRP A 45 1.41 13.93 -0.87
CA TRP A 45 2.70 14.56 -0.72
C TRP A 45 3.64 14.07 -1.81
N ILE A 46 4.32 15.00 -2.47
CA ILE A 46 5.46 14.69 -3.33
C ILE A 46 6.70 14.84 -2.46
N SER A 47 7.36 13.72 -2.13
CA SER A 47 8.63 13.76 -1.43
C SER A 47 9.73 14.37 -2.32
N ARG A 48 10.93 14.58 -1.77
CA ARG A 48 12.11 14.96 -2.56
C ARG A 48 12.42 14.00 -3.71
N HIS A 49 11.98 12.74 -3.58
CA HIS A 49 12.19 11.67 -4.53
C HIS A 49 10.97 11.39 -5.38
N GLY A 50 9.79 11.92 -5.04
CA GLY A 50 8.61 11.75 -5.87
C GLY A 50 8.63 12.66 -7.11
N ASP A 51 7.80 12.33 -8.08
CA ASP A 51 7.60 13.13 -9.30
C ASP A 51 6.13 13.54 -9.53
N GLY A 52 5.22 13.15 -8.63
CA GLY A 52 3.79 13.45 -8.71
C GLY A 52 3.05 12.59 -9.72
N PHE A 53 3.63 11.46 -10.11
CA PHE A 53 3.18 10.60 -11.19
C PHE A 53 3.34 9.12 -10.82
N ASP A 54 2.48 8.28 -11.38
CA ASP A 54 2.65 6.82 -11.36
C ASP A 54 2.51 6.31 -12.80
N SER A 55 3.29 5.32 -13.23
CA SER A 55 3.32 4.84 -14.63
C SER A 55 2.13 3.96 -15.00
N ILE A 56 2.08 3.58 -16.29
CA ILE A 56 1.19 2.54 -16.78
C ILE A 56 1.44 1.25 -16.00
N GLY A 57 0.41 0.71 -15.35
CA GLY A 57 0.56 -0.45 -14.47
C GLY A 57 1.23 -0.13 -13.12
N GLY A 58 1.27 1.16 -12.77
CA GLY A 58 1.96 1.72 -11.61
C GLY A 58 1.70 0.99 -10.30
N HIS A 59 2.75 0.87 -9.51
CA HIS A 59 2.77 0.05 -8.30
C HIS A 59 1.92 0.68 -7.19
N GLY A 60 2.14 1.95 -6.88
CA GLY A 60 1.41 2.67 -5.83
C GLY A 60 -0.09 2.81 -6.11
N THR A 61 -0.50 2.97 -7.37
CA THR A 61 -1.92 2.95 -7.77
C THR A 61 -2.57 1.61 -7.45
N HIS A 62 -1.90 0.50 -7.77
CA HIS A 62 -2.41 -0.85 -7.52
C HIS A 62 -2.51 -1.16 -6.03
N VAL A 63 -1.49 -0.77 -5.26
CA VAL A 63 -1.45 -0.90 -3.80
C VAL A 63 -2.56 -0.09 -3.14
N ALA A 64 -2.69 1.20 -3.45
CA ALA A 64 -3.75 2.07 -2.94
C ALA A 64 -5.14 1.55 -3.31
N GLY A 65 -5.29 1.01 -4.52
CA GLY A 65 -6.53 0.42 -5.01
C GLY A 65 -6.94 -0.80 -4.20
N SER A 66 -5.95 -1.63 -3.81
CA SER A 66 -6.19 -2.85 -3.03
C SER A 66 -6.68 -2.53 -1.61
N ILE A 67 -6.20 -1.43 -1.03
CA ILE A 67 -6.63 -0.96 0.30
C ILE A 67 -8.05 -0.40 0.21
N ALA A 68 -8.24 0.61 -0.64
CA ALA A 68 -9.40 1.47 -0.53
C ALA A 68 -10.07 1.79 -1.86
N GLY A 69 -9.61 1.31 -3.01
CA GLY A 69 -10.17 1.72 -4.31
C GLY A 69 -11.71 1.64 -4.36
N SER A 70 -12.38 2.71 -4.79
CA SER A 70 -13.85 2.71 -4.88
C SER A 70 -14.36 3.77 -5.85
N LEU A 71 -15.41 3.44 -6.60
CA LEU A 71 -16.07 4.40 -7.47
C LEU A 71 -16.77 5.51 -6.68
N GLU A 72 -16.88 6.70 -7.27
CA GLU A 72 -17.70 7.78 -6.72
C GLU A 72 -19.20 7.46 -6.83
N ASP A 73 -19.61 6.87 -7.96
CA ASP A 73 -20.96 6.32 -8.16
C ASP A 73 -20.86 4.80 -8.35
N VAL A 74 -21.50 4.06 -7.44
CA VAL A 74 -21.48 2.59 -7.42
C VAL A 74 -22.62 1.97 -8.23
N THR A 75 -23.44 2.77 -8.93
CA THR A 75 -24.58 2.25 -9.70
C THR A 75 -24.12 1.42 -10.91
N TRP A 76 -24.27 0.09 -10.78
CA TRP A 76 -24.12 -0.92 -11.85
C TRP A 76 -22.92 -0.72 -12.78
N HIS A 77 -21.75 -0.41 -12.21
CA HIS A 77 -20.50 -0.31 -12.97
C HIS A 77 -19.65 -1.56 -12.72
N PRO A 78 -19.15 -2.27 -13.76
CA PRO A 78 -18.34 -3.48 -13.59
C PRO A 78 -17.13 -3.30 -12.68
N LEU A 79 -16.49 -2.13 -12.75
CA LEU A 79 -15.37 -1.78 -11.87
C LEU A 79 -15.68 -1.82 -10.37
N ALA A 80 -16.96 -1.74 -9.96
CA ALA A 80 -17.33 -1.84 -8.54
C ALA A 80 -16.92 -3.20 -7.93
N ASN A 81 -16.81 -4.26 -8.75
CA ASN A 81 -16.34 -5.59 -8.34
C ASN A 81 -14.87 -5.63 -7.91
N PHE A 82 -14.09 -4.60 -8.25
CA PHE A 82 -12.67 -4.48 -7.92
C PHE A 82 -12.42 -3.41 -6.86
N SER A 83 -13.43 -3.14 -6.02
CA SER A 83 -13.26 -2.26 -4.87
C SER A 83 -12.22 -2.83 -3.90
N GLY A 84 -11.43 -1.94 -3.30
CA GLY A 84 -10.47 -2.31 -2.27
C GLY A 84 -11.13 -2.89 -1.02
N VAL A 85 -10.33 -3.48 -0.14
CA VAL A 85 -10.80 -4.17 1.07
C VAL A 85 -11.60 -3.25 2.01
N ALA A 86 -11.17 -1.99 2.15
CA ALA A 86 -11.81 -0.96 2.95
C ALA A 86 -12.25 0.22 2.07
N PRO A 87 -13.31 0.06 1.25
CA PRO A 87 -13.64 0.98 0.17
C PRO A 87 -14.13 2.35 0.65
N ALA A 88 -14.52 2.51 1.93
CA ALA A 88 -14.89 3.81 2.48
C ALA A 88 -13.76 4.50 3.27
N CYS A 89 -12.62 3.84 3.45
CA CYS A 89 -11.43 4.44 4.06
C CYS A 89 -10.89 5.56 3.17
N LYS A 90 -10.35 6.62 3.79
CA LYS A 90 -9.60 7.64 3.06
C LYS A 90 -8.11 7.29 3.03
N LEU A 91 -7.40 7.84 2.07
CA LEU A 91 -5.96 7.65 1.90
C LEU A 91 -5.20 8.95 2.16
N ALA A 92 -4.05 8.84 2.78
CA ALA A 92 -3.01 9.86 2.74
C ALA A 92 -1.84 9.23 1.97
N PHE A 93 -1.36 9.88 0.91
CA PHE A 93 -0.38 9.29 0.02
C PHE A 93 0.92 10.07 0.04
N THR A 94 2.06 9.39 0.17
CA THR A 94 3.39 9.95 -0.03
C THR A 94 4.02 9.30 -1.24
N ASP A 95 4.23 10.09 -2.28
CA ASP A 95 5.00 9.71 -3.44
C ASP A 95 6.49 9.78 -3.10
N ALA A 96 7.11 8.60 -3.06
CA ALA A 96 8.43 8.38 -2.53
C ALA A 96 9.44 7.90 -3.59
N GLU A 97 9.06 7.86 -4.86
CA GLU A 97 9.89 7.31 -5.93
C GLU A 97 9.85 8.19 -7.17
N ARG A 98 11.00 8.35 -7.82
CA ARG A 98 11.10 9.02 -9.11
C ARG A 98 11.13 7.97 -10.17
N GLN A 99 10.20 8.03 -11.12
CA GLN A 99 10.18 7.06 -12.19
C GLN A 99 11.25 7.43 -13.23
N THR A 100 12.36 6.68 -13.24
CA THR A 100 13.54 6.97 -14.08
C THR A 100 13.59 6.18 -15.39
N SER A 101 12.70 5.21 -15.59
CA SER A 101 12.62 4.38 -16.81
C SER A 101 11.17 4.07 -17.20
N SER A 102 10.97 3.71 -18.48
CA SER A 102 9.69 3.23 -19.02
C SER A 102 9.18 1.94 -18.38
N ASP A 103 10.03 1.26 -17.62
CA ASP A 103 9.80 -0.09 -17.09
C ASP A 103 9.28 -0.04 -15.64
N GLY A 104 9.04 1.16 -15.11
CA GLY A 104 8.06 1.42 -14.06
C GLY A 104 8.56 1.34 -12.62
N GLU A 105 9.80 0.94 -12.35
CA GLU A 105 10.36 0.96 -10.99
C GLU A 105 11.75 1.61 -11.00
N GLY A 106 11.81 2.86 -10.51
CA GLY A 106 13.02 3.52 -10.09
C GLY A 106 13.50 3.02 -8.72
N PRO A 107 14.70 3.38 -8.28
CA PRO A 107 15.14 3.05 -6.94
C PRO A 107 14.24 3.75 -5.92
N PHE A 108 13.59 2.98 -5.05
CA PHE A 108 12.89 3.51 -3.88
C PHE A 108 13.93 4.02 -2.89
N VAL A 109 14.35 5.27 -3.08
CA VAL A 109 15.37 5.90 -2.24
C VAL A 109 14.66 6.65 -1.13
N LEU A 110 14.81 6.16 0.09
CA LEU A 110 14.47 6.94 1.27
C LEU A 110 15.73 7.58 1.82
N ASP A 111 16.05 8.76 1.33
CA ASP A 111 17.12 9.56 1.93
C ASP A 111 16.60 10.45 3.08
N ASP A 112 15.29 10.49 3.31
CA ASP A 112 14.71 11.12 4.49
C ASP A 112 14.71 10.09 5.62
N ILE A 113 14.91 10.55 6.87
CA ILE A 113 14.81 9.69 8.05
C ILE A 113 13.50 8.91 7.93
N PRO A 114 13.50 7.55 7.88
CA PRO A 114 12.29 6.73 7.72
C PRO A 114 11.13 7.20 8.60
N SER A 115 11.46 7.70 9.80
CA SER A 115 10.51 8.33 10.72
C SER A 115 9.65 9.45 10.12
N SER A 116 10.19 10.28 9.24
CA SER A 116 9.47 11.40 8.63
C SER A 116 8.32 10.97 7.70
N ILE A 117 8.46 9.80 7.06
CA ILE A 117 7.48 9.25 6.12
C ILE A 117 6.17 8.89 6.83
N TYR A 118 6.24 8.46 8.09
CA TYR A 118 5.06 8.07 8.86
C TYR A 118 4.71 9.01 10.01
N LEU A 119 5.65 9.82 10.51
CA LEU A 119 5.36 10.87 11.50
C LEU A 119 4.47 11.97 10.91
N LYS A 120 4.81 12.50 9.72
CA LYS A 120 4.04 13.57 9.10
C LYS A 120 2.57 13.19 8.83
N PRO A 121 2.25 12.00 8.26
CA PRO A 121 0.86 11.54 8.15
C PRO A 121 0.17 11.33 9.49
N TYR A 122 0.89 10.82 10.49
CA TYR A 122 0.34 10.61 11.83
C TYR A 122 -0.08 11.93 12.47
N GLU A 123 0.72 12.99 12.32
CA GLU A 123 0.47 14.33 12.91
C GLU A 123 -0.50 15.19 12.09
N GLU A 124 -0.31 15.30 10.76
CA GLU A 124 -1.06 16.27 9.95
C GLU A 124 -2.50 15.81 9.61
N VAL A 125 -2.68 14.51 9.41
CA VAL A 125 -3.97 13.93 8.96
C VAL A 125 -4.52 12.86 9.90
N GLY A 126 -3.80 12.53 10.98
CA GLY A 126 -4.27 11.55 11.96
C GLY A 126 -4.24 10.11 11.44
N ALA A 127 -3.37 9.80 10.47
CA ALA A 127 -3.24 8.42 9.99
C ALA A 127 -2.75 7.53 11.14
N ARG A 128 -3.50 6.45 11.42
CA ARG A 128 -3.14 5.41 12.41
C ARG A 128 -2.80 4.09 11.76
N LEU A 129 -3.11 3.95 10.48
CA LEU A 129 -2.85 2.77 9.68
C LEU A 129 -1.84 3.14 8.60
N HIS A 130 -0.81 2.34 8.46
CA HIS A 130 0.27 2.56 7.52
C HIS A 130 0.49 1.28 6.70
N SER A 131 0.56 1.41 5.37
CA SER A 131 0.80 0.30 4.45
C SER A 131 1.99 0.61 3.57
N HIS A 132 3.00 -0.26 3.59
CA HIS A 132 4.24 -0.05 2.87
C HIS A 132 4.63 -1.32 2.10
N SER A 133 4.74 -1.18 0.78
CA SER A 133 4.91 -2.28 -0.15
C SER A 133 6.28 -2.26 -0.84
N TRP A 134 7.30 -1.85 -0.09
CA TRP A 134 8.69 -1.72 -0.53
C TRP A 134 9.64 -2.19 0.56
N GLY A 135 10.89 -2.41 0.21
CA GLY A 135 11.93 -2.82 1.15
C GLY A 135 13.30 -2.86 0.48
N THR A 136 14.34 -3.05 1.28
CA THR A 136 15.72 -3.18 0.79
C THR A 136 16.12 -4.65 0.71
N GLN A 137 17.14 -4.95 -0.10
CA GLN A 137 17.76 -6.28 -0.15
C GLN A 137 18.71 -6.54 1.05
N ASP A 138 18.59 -5.79 2.15
CA ASP A 138 19.21 -6.14 3.43
C ASP A 138 18.24 -6.93 4.30
N PHE A 139 18.57 -8.21 4.50
CA PHE A 139 17.77 -9.14 5.30
C PHE A 139 18.11 -9.13 6.80
N SER A 140 18.83 -8.11 7.27
CA SER A 140 19.20 -7.89 8.68
C SER A 140 18.18 -7.01 9.40
N TYR A 141 18.35 -6.83 10.71
CA TYR A 141 17.67 -5.77 11.45
C TYR A 141 18.46 -4.48 11.27
N THR A 142 17.98 -3.61 10.39
CA THR A 142 18.66 -2.37 9.97
C THR A 142 18.29 -1.19 10.86
N ILE A 143 18.85 -0.01 10.54
CA ILE A 143 18.43 1.26 11.15
C ILE A 143 16.96 1.55 10.84
N ASP A 144 16.48 1.29 9.62
CA ASP A 144 15.08 1.52 9.27
C ASP A 144 14.12 0.65 10.10
N ALA A 145 14.47 -0.63 10.30
CA ALA A 145 13.72 -1.53 11.17
C ALA A 145 13.73 -1.06 12.63
N HIS A 146 14.87 -0.54 13.10
CA HIS A 146 14.98 0.05 14.44
C HIS A 146 14.13 1.31 14.61
N GLU A 147 14.19 2.24 13.66
CA GLU A 147 13.40 3.48 13.70
C GLU A 147 11.90 3.19 13.65
N LEU A 148 11.49 2.23 12.82
CA LEU A 148 10.10 1.77 12.78
C LEU A 148 9.66 1.21 14.13
N ASP A 149 10.47 0.36 14.75
CA ASP A 149 10.17 -0.20 16.07
C ASP A 149 10.05 0.87 17.15
N ASP A 150 10.98 1.83 17.15
CA ASP A 150 11.01 2.95 18.11
C ASP A 150 9.82 3.91 17.89
N PHE A 151 9.43 4.16 16.65
CA PHE A 151 8.22 4.93 16.35
C PHE A 151 6.96 4.25 16.86
N ILE A 152 6.76 2.96 16.55
CA ILE A 152 5.56 2.22 16.98
C ILE A 152 5.53 2.09 18.50
N TYR A 153 6.69 1.90 19.14
CA TYR A 153 6.79 1.91 20.61
C TYR A 153 6.32 3.23 21.22
N ARG A 154 6.64 4.37 20.59
CA ARG A 154 6.24 5.71 21.04
C ARG A 154 4.82 6.11 20.62
N HIS A 155 4.22 5.40 19.66
CA HIS A 155 2.87 5.64 19.13
C HIS A 155 2.08 4.32 19.10
N PRO A 156 1.67 3.78 20.27
CA PRO A 156 1.07 2.46 20.38
C PRO A 156 -0.30 2.33 19.69
N ASP A 157 -0.89 3.46 19.27
CA ASP A 157 -2.12 3.52 18.49
C ASP A 157 -1.88 3.45 16.97
N ALA A 158 -0.62 3.40 16.52
CA ALA A 158 -0.24 3.25 15.13
C ALA A 158 -0.01 1.77 14.76
N PHE A 159 -0.51 1.38 13.59
CA PHE A 159 -0.37 0.05 13.02
C PHE A 159 0.33 0.14 11.66
N PHE A 160 1.28 -0.77 11.43
CA PHE A 160 2.06 -0.84 10.19
C PHE A 160 1.95 -2.23 9.57
N SER A 161 1.48 -2.30 8.34
CA SER A 161 1.58 -3.47 7.47
C SER A 161 2.70 -3.27 6.47
N TRP A 162 3.58 -4.27 6.36
CA TRP A 162 4.79 -4.18 5.55
C TRP A 162 5.00 -5.43 4.70
N ALA A 163 5.30 -5.26 3.41
CA ALA A 163 5.62 -6.37 2.52
C ALA A 163 6.89 -7.12 2.97
N ALA A 164 6.82 -8.45 3.08
CA ALA A 164 7.94 -9.24 3.58
C ALA A 164 9.15 -9.32 2.64
N GLY A 165 8.96 -9.05 1.34
CA GLY A 165 9.97 -9.18 0.29
C GLY A 165 9.65 -10.30 -0.71
N ASN A 166 10.26 -10.23 -1.90
CA ASN A 166 9.98 -11.13 -3.02
C ASN A 166 11.18 -12.04 -3.39
N ASP A 167 12.11 -12.22 -2.47
CA ASP A 167 13.37 -12.95 -2.69
C ASP A 167 13.29 -14.47 -2.40
N GLY A 168 12.12 -15.00 -2.07
CA GLY A 168 11.93 -16.39 -1.59
C GLY A 168 12.39 -17.50 -2.54
N GLU A 169 12.60 -17.20 -3.82
CA GLU A 169 13.12 -18.11 -4.83
C GLU A 169 14.62 -18.39 -4.70
N GLN A 170 15.35 -17.66 -3.85
CA GLN A 170 16.77 -17.93 -3.56
C GLN A 170 17.02 -19.27 -2.82
N GLU A 171 15.99 -20.12 -2.66
CA GLU A 171 16.03 -21.45 -2.03
C GLU A 171 16.69 -21.49 -0.64
N ARG A 172 16.65 -20.38 0.10
CA ARG A 172 17.18 -20.27 1.46
C ARG A 172 16.21 -19.54 2.40
N PHE A 173 16.44 -19.68 3.70
CA PHE A 173 15.76 -18.94 4.74
C PHE A 173 16.52 -17.64 5.07
N GLY A 174 15.88 -16.72 5.81
CA GLY A 174 16.52 -15.47 6.20
C GLY A 174 16.42 -14.37 5.15
N LEU A 175 15.29 -14.30 4.46
CA LEU A 175 15.06 -13.41 3.31
C LEU A 175 14.02 -12.31 3.58
N ILE A 176 13.66 -12.10 4.85
CA ILE A 176 12.74 -11.02 5.24
C ILE A 176 13.45 -9.70 5.03
N ALA A 177 12.97 -8.92 4.08
CA ALA A 177 13.53 -7.62 3.73
C ALA A 177 13.34 -6.62 4.89
N SER A 178 14.31 -5.74 5.08
CA SER A 178 14.11 -4.53 5.88
C SER A 178 13.21 -3.54 5.13
N PRO A 179 12.31 -2.79 5.80
CA PRO A 179 12.06 -2.74 7.26
C PRO A 179 11.12 -3.83 7.81
N ALA A 180 10.61 -4.75 7.00
CA ALA A 180 9.66 -5.79 7.44
C ALA A 180 10.24 -6.77 8.49
N SER A 181 11.56 -6.75 8.68
CA SER A 181 12.26 -7.44 9.77
C SER A 181 12.11 -6.77 11.14
N ALA A 182 11.47 -5.58 11.23
CA ALA A 182 11.14 -4.91 12.49
C ALA A 182 10.24 -5.79 13.39
N LYS A 183 10.33 -5.60 14.70
CA LYS A 183 9.57 -6.40 15.68
C LYS A 183 8.10 -6.01 15.75
N ASN A 184 7.81 -4.71 15.64
CA ASN A 184 6.53 -4.11 15.97
C ASN A 184 5.64 -3.83 14.74
N CYS A 185 6.11 -4.14 13.53
CA CYS A 185 5.26 -4.10 12.32
C CYS A 185 4.69 -5.48 12.00
N LEU A 186 3.55 -5.50 11.31
CA LEU A 186 3.01 -6.71 10.69
C LEU A 186 3.69 -6.93 9.33
N SER A 187 4.64 -7.86 9.27
CA SER A 187 5.27 -8.34 8.05
C SER A 187 4.35 -9.34 7.35
N VAL A 188 4.10 -9.12 6.06
CA VAL A 188 3.09 -9.83 5.29
C VAL A 188 3.73 -10.56 4.10
N GLY A 189 3.65 -11.89 4.12
CA GLY A 189 4.00 -12.74 2.98
C GLY A 189 2.83 -12.94 2.02
N ALA A 190 3.10 -13.56 0.88
CA ALA A 190 2.18 -13.70 -0.23
C ALA A 190 1.74 -15.16 -0.46
N THR A 191 0.43 -15.38 -0.53
CA THR A 191 -0.18 -16.62 -1.00
C THR A 191 -0.84 -16.45 -2.35
N PHE A 192 -0.85 -17.51 -3.15
CA PHE A 192 -1.79 -17.69 -4.22
C PHE A 192 -3.11 -18.15 -3.59
N ALA A 193 -4.23 -17.49 -3.92
CA ALA A 193 -5.50 -17.75 -3.23
C ALA A 193 -6.74 -17.82 -4.15
N PRO A 194 -6.80 -18.70 -5.17
CA PRO A 194 -8.06 -19.29 -5.54
C PRO A 194 -8.47 -20.33 -4.47
N VAL A 195 -9.78 -20.47 -4.26
CA VAL A 195 -10.41 -21.27 -3.19
C VAL A 195 -9.88 -22.70 -3.09
N ASP A 196 -9.43 -23.30 -4.20
CA ASP A 196 -9.10 -24.73 -4.29
C ASP A 196 -7.60 -25.05 -4.35
N ASN A 197 -6.70 -24.06 -4.34
CA ASN A 197 -5.26 -24.29 -4.45
C ASN A 197 -4.42 -23.24 -3.69
N ALA A 198 -4.83 -22.95 -2.45
CA ALA A 198 -4.13 -21.97 -1.63
C ALA A 198 -2.73 -22.47 -1.25
N HIS A 199 -1.69 -21.71 -1.61
CA HIS A 199 -0.30 -22.00 -1.25
C HIS A 199 0.53 -20.72 -1.14
N VAL A 200 1.62 -20.76 -0.37
CA VAL A 200 2.58 -19.65 -0.30
C VAL A 200 3.31 -19.55 -1.64
N LEU A 201 3.35 -18.37 -2.24
CA LEU A 201 4.01 -18.13 -3.52
C LEU A 201 5.53 -18.33 -3.38
N SER A 202 6.18 -18.86 -4.42
CA SER A 202 7.62 -19.20 -4.41
C SER A 202 8.49 -18.01 -4.02
N PHE A 203 8.21 -16.84 -4.59
CA PHE A 203 8.90 -15.60 -4.34
C PHE A 203 8.67 -15.02 -2.94
N SER A 204 7.61 -15.42 -2.22
CA SER A 204 7.33 -14.83 -0.91
C SER A 204 8.50 -15.06 0.04
N ALA A 205 9.09 -13.99 0.55
CA ALA A 205 10.21 -14.06 1.48
C ALA A 205 9.89 -14.94 2.70
N ARG A 206 10.90 -15.70 3.13
CA ARG A 206 10.80 -16.70 4.20
C ARG A 206 11.79 -16.37 5.31
N GLY A 207 11.27 -16.31 6.54
CA GLY A 207 12.11 -16.24 7.72
C GLY A 207 12.78 -17.57 8.07
N PRO A 208 13.33 -17.73 9.28
CA PRO A 208 13.35 -16.70 10.33
C PRO A 208 14.17 -15.47 9.90
N CYS A 209 14.01 -14.34 10.58
CA CYS A 209 14.99 -13.26 10.52
C CYS A 209 16.40 -13.78 10.90
N LYS A 210 17.46 -13.04 10.53
CA LYS A 210 18.86 -13.44 10.85
C LYS A 210 19.13 -13.66 12.34
N ASP A 211 18.35 -13.03 13.22
CA ASP A 211 18.41 -13.16 14.67
C ASP A 211 17.48 -14.25 15.24
N GLY A 212 16.83 -15.04 14.37
CA GLY A 212 15.99 -16.18 14.74
C GLY A 212 14.51 -15.85 14.98
N ARG A 213 14.09 -14.58 14.90
CA ARG A 213 12.67 -14.21 15.03
C ARG A 213 11.83 -14.78 13.89
N LEU A 214 10.60 -15.19 14.19
CA LEU A 214 9.66 -15.68 13.20
C LEU A 214 9.06 -14.50 12.41
N LYS A 215 9.23 -14.54 11.09
CA LYS A 215 8.65 -13.61 10.10
C LYS A 215 8.47 -14.37 8.77
N PRO A 216 7.53 -13.98 7.88
CA PRO A 216 6.52 -12.96 8.09
C PRO A 216 5.55 -13.36 9.21
N ASP A 217 4.82 -12.41 9.78
CA ASP A 217 3.86 -12.70 10.85
C ASP A 217 2.62 -13.40 10.31
N VAL A 218 2.20 -13.01 9.10
CA VAL A 218 1.05 -13.57 8.39
C VAL A 218 1.35 -13.70 6.90
N VAL A 219 0.53 -14.48 6.21
CA VAL A 219 0.48 -14.51 4.75
C VAL A 219 -0.94 -14.16 4.29
N LEU A 220 -1.04 -13.36 3.23
CA LEU A 220 -2.30 -12.93 2.64
C LEU A 220 -2.26 -13.09 1.10
N PRO A 221 -3.42 -13.05 0.41
CA PRO A 221 -3.46 -13.11 -1.05
C PRO A 221 -2.53 -12.08 -1.68
N GLY A 222 -1.51 -12.55 -2.39
CA GLY A 222 -0.50 -11.73 -3.05
C GLY A 222 -0.61 -11.72 -4.56
N LEU A 223 -1.64 -12.35 -5.14
CA LEU A 223 -2.05 -12.20 -6.53
C LEU A 223 -3.41 -11.49 -6.53
N LEU A 224 -3.43 -10.21 -6.89
CA LEU A 224 -4.62 -9.36 -6.77
C LEU A 224 -4.92 -8.62 -8.07
N HIS A 225 -6.21 -8.51 -8.37
CA HIS A 225 -6.73 -7.65 -9.43
C HIS A 225 -7.19 -6.32 -8.81
N SER A 226 -6.56 -5.21 -9.19
CA SER A 226 -6.77 -3.88 -8.60
C SER A 226 -6.48 -2.78 -9.62
N ALA A 227 -6.60 -1.52 -9.20
CA ALA A 227 -6.43 -0.34 -10.03
C ALA A 227 -5.12 -0.36 -10.85
N GLN A 228 -5.24 0.06 -12.11
CA GLN A 228 -4.12 0.28 -13.02
C GLN A 228 -3.80 1.78 -13.07
N GLY A 229 -2.53 2.16 -12.93
CA GLY A 229 -2.10 3.55 -13.17
C GLY A 229 -2.12 3.93 -14.64
N GLN A 230 -2.29 5.23 -14.92
CA GLN A 230 -2.25 5.87 -16.26
C GLN A 230 -3.28 5.32 -17.24
N VAL A 231 -4.48 5.10 -16.74
CA VAL A 231 -5.66 4.90 -17.58
C VAL A 231 -6.35 6.23 -17.79
N GLY A 232 -6.89 6.45 -19.00
CA GLY A 232 -7.66 7.65 -19.28
C GLY A 232 -8.73 7.93 -18.21
N ASN A 233 -8.96 9.21 -17.93
CA ASN A 233 -9.85 9.71 -16.87
C ASN A 233 -11.36 9.55 -17.15
N ASP A 234 -11.73 8.79 -18.19
CA ASP A 234 -13.10 8.54 -18.59
C ASP A 234 -13.72 7.39 -17.80
N CYS A 235 -14.40 7.73 -16.70
CA CYS A 235 -15.11 6.81 -15.83
C CYS A 235 -16.48 6.34 -16.38
N SER A 236 -16.69 6.36 -17.70
CA SER A 236 -17.92 5.88 -18.33
C SER A 236 -17.91 4.36 -18.57
N GLN A 237 -19.12 3.75 -18.60
CA GLN A 237 -19.33 2.30 -18.63
C GLN A 237 -18.68 1.57 -19.84
N THR A 238 -18.36 2.26 -20.93
CA THR A 238 -18.06 1.63 -22.23
C THR A 238 -16.61 1.21 -22.46
N VAL A 239 -15.64 1.67 -21.66
CA VAL A 239 -14.20 1.53 -22.01
C VAL A 239 -13.37 0.81 -20.94
N GLN A 240 -13.86 0.69 -19.70
CA GLN A 240 -12.93 0.67 -18.57
C GLN A 240 -12.52 -0.68 -17.97
N GLU A 241 -13.31 -1.75 -18.01
CA GLU A 241 -12.99 -2.92 -17.15
C GLU A 241 -11.62 -3.55 -17.46
N LYS A 242 -11.21 -3.61 -18.74
CA LYS A 242 -9.90 -4.15 -19.12
C LYS A 242 -8.74 -3.16 -19.00
N LEU A 243 -9.02 -1.87 -18.98
CA LEU A 243 -7.97 -0.85 -18.98
C LEU A 243 -7.70 -0.35 -17.56
N ALA A 244 -8.74 -0.20 -16.75
CA ALA A 244 -8.64 0.45 -15.44
C ALA A 244 -8.18 -0.48 -14.32
N THR A 245 -8.11 -1.78 -14.55
CA THR A 245 -7.60 -2.73 -13.55
C THR A 245 -6.63 -3.72 -14.18
N LEU A 246 -5.66 -4.16 -13.38
CA LEU A 246 -4.76 -5.25 -13.74
C LEU A 246 -4.50 -6.21 -12.59
N THR A 247 -4.02 -7.39 -12.95
CA THR A 247 -3.47 -8.35 -11.99
C THR A 247 -1.99 -8.05 -11.75
N LYS A 248 -1.60 -7.82 -10.50
CA LYS A 248 -0.19 -7.85 -10.06
C LYS A 248 0.02 -8.95 -9.04
N MET A 249 1.27 -9.39 -8.90
CA MET A 249 1.68 -10.35 -7.88
C MET A 249 2.87 -9.85 -7.08
N GLY A 250 2.86 -10.09 -5.78
CA GLY A 250 3.93 -9.69 -4.88
C GLY A 250 3.49 -9.71 -3.41
N THR A 251 4.45 -9.73 -2.49
CA THR A 251 4.18 -9.36 -1.09
C THR A 251 3.68 -7.91 -0.99
N SER A 252 4.05 -7.08 -1.97
CA SER A 252 3.51 -5.75 -2.22
C SER A 252 2.00 -5.69 -2.42
N MET A 253 1.37 -6.76 -2.91
CA MET A 253 -0.09 -6.87 -3.04
C MET A 253 -0.71 -7.46 -1.77
N ALA A 254 0.02 -8.30 -1.03
CA ALA A 254 -0.47 -8.89 0.21
C ALA A 254 -0.52 -7.87 1.38
N ALA A 255 0.51 -7.02 1.51
CA ALA A 255 0.58 -5.99 2.55
C ALA A 255 -0.63 -5.01 2.59
N PRO A 256 -1.12 -4.45 1.46
CA PRO A 256 -2.29 -3.59 1.47
C PRO A 256 -3.58 -4.31 1.86
N VAL A 257 -3.68 -5.63 1.66
CA VAL A 257 -4.83 -6.41 2.17
C VAL A 257 -4.86 -6.37 3.70
N ALA A 258 -3.72 -6.54 4.36
CA ALA A 258 -3.62 -6.42 5.82
C ALA A 258 -4.00 -5.01 6.30
N ALA A 259 -3.56 -3.96 5.61
CA ALA A 259 -3.92 -2.59 5.96
C ALA A 259 -5.42 -2.32 5.80
N GLY A 260 -6.04 -2.83 4.73
CA GLY A 260 -7.49 -2.76 4.53
C GLY A 260 -8.27 -3.53 5.60
N LEU A 261 -7.83 -4.74 5.95
CA LEU A 261 -8.43 -5.52 7.04
C LEU A 261 -8.29 -4.81 8.40
N ALA A 262 -7.15 -4.17 8.66
CA ALA A 262 -6.94 -3.36 9.87
C ALA A 262 -7.88 -2.14 9.91
N ALA A 263 -8.13 -1.49 8.77
CA ALA A 263 -9.12 -0.41 8.67
C ALA A 263 -10.54 -0.91 8.94
N LEU A 264 -10.91 -2.09 8.45
CA LEU A 264 -12.20 -2.70 8.80
C LEU A 264 -12.27 -3.01 10.30
N ALA A 265 -11.20 -3.58 10.88
CA ALA A 265 -11.17 -3.92 12.30
C ALA A 265 -11.30 -2.67 13.20
N ARG A 266 -10.51 -1.62 12.97
CA ARG A 266 -10.58 -0.36 13.74
C ARG A 266 -11.95 0.33 13.64
N SER A 267 -12.47 0.44 12.42
CA SER A 267 -13.79 1.02 12.17
C SER A 267 -14.91 0.25 12.87
N TYR A 268 -14.78 -1.08 13.02
CA TYR A 268 -15.71 -1.90 13.79
C TYR A 268 -15.59 -1.67 15.30
N LEU A 269 -14.37 -1.53 15.82
CA LEU A 269 -14.10 -1.29 17.25
C LEU A 269 -14.49 0.13 17.69
N GLY A 270 -14.62 1.08 16.77
CA GLY A 270 -14.97 2.47 17.06
C GLY A 270 -13.80 3.29 17.60
N GLU A 271 -12.58 2.88 17.24
CA GLU A 271 -11.31 3.54 17.59
C GLU A 271 -10.89 4.61 16.56
#